data_AF-A0A973NLU8-F1
#
_entry.id   AF-A0A973NLU8-F1
#
_cell.length_a   1.000
_cell.length_b   1.000
_cell.length_c   1.000
_cell.angle_alpha   90.00
_cell.angle_beta   90.00
_cell.angle_gamma   90.00
#
_symmetry.space_group_name_H-M   'P 1'
#
loop_
_entity.id
_entity.type
_entity.pdbx_description
1 polymer ?
#
loop_
_entity_poly.entity_id
_entity_poly.type
_entity_poly.pdbx_seq_one_letter_code
_entity_poly.pdbx_strand_id
1 'polypeptide(L)'
;LLLPDGSTYGYTGSVEFSQVVVDQTTGAVTIRASFPNPQAVLLPGMFVKARFAEAIDTSAFLVPQQALSRDPQGNATVWVVGPNNTAVERTVTADRTQGAFWVVTSGLAAGEKVITQGTANLTPGMKIKPVPQTAPQRIQAPPPDVLKKMSAQRRSG
;
A
#
# COMPACT_ATOMS: atom_id res chain seq x y z
N LEU A 1 -5.38 2.62 24.14
CA LEU A 1 -5.75 1.35 24.80
C LEU A 1 -7.21 1.04 24.48
N LEU A 2 -7.54 -0.21 24.14
CA LEU A 2 -8.93 -0.68 24.01
C LEU A 2 -9.33 -1.48 25.25
N LEU A 3 -10.47 -1.12 25.83
CA LEU A 3 -11.11 -1.83 26.93
C LEU A 3 -11.80 -3.11 26.42
N PRO A 4 -12.17 -4.06 27.31
CA PRO A 4 -12.77 -5.33 26.91
C PRO A 4 -14.10 -5.20 26.15
N ASP A 5 -14.81 -4.10 26.36
CA ASP A 5 -16.06 -3.75 25.66
C ASP A 5 -15.83 -3.15 24.25
N GLY A 6 -14.57 -3.01 23.83
CA GLY A 6 -14.19 -2.41 22.56
C GLY A 6 -14.11 -0.88 22.59
N SER A 7 -14.40 -0.23 23.72
CA SER A 7 -14.28 1.22 23.86
C SER A 7 -12.82 1.66 24.01
N THR A 8 -12.53 2.90 23.60
CA THR A 8 -11.20 3.49 23.77
C THR A 8 -11.07 4.10 25.16
N TYR A 9 -10.01 3.73 25.88
CA TYR A 9 -9.73 4.18 27.26
C TYR A 9 -9.54 5.71 27.43
N GLY A 10 -9.40 6.48 26.33
CA GLY A 10 -9.31 7.94 26.36
C GLY A 10 -7.97 8.52 26.83
N TYR A 11 -7.18 7.78 27.61
CA TYR A 11 -5.85 8.19 28.07
C TYR A 11 -4.72 7.55 27.28
N THR A 12 -3.74 8.36 26.89
CA THR A 12 -2.46 7.90 26.32
C THR A 12 -1.56 7.40 27.46
N GLY A 13 -0.95 6.24 27.28
CA GLY A 13 0.01 5.66 28.22
C GLY A 13 1.42 5.73 27.67
N SER A 14 2.39 5.63 28.58
CA SER A 14 3.81 5.57 28.25
C SER A 14 4.28 4.12 28.32
N VAL A 15 5.13 3.75 27.37
CA VAL A 15 5.78 2.44 27.40
C VAL A 15 7.02 2.52 28.28
N GLU A 16 7.08 1.68 29.30
CA GLU A 16 8.25 1.52 30.15
C GLU A 16 9.02 0.30 29.65
N PHE A 17 10.11 0.54 28.93
CA PHE A 17 11.06 -0.49 28.52
C PHE A 17 11.89 -0.94 29.73
N SER A 18 11.26 -1.59 30.69
CA SER A 18 11.94 -2.25 31.80
C SER A 18 11.91 -3.74 31.55
N GLN A 19 13.07 -4.28 31.17
CA GLN A 19 13.37 -5.70 31.00
C GLN A 19 12.58 -6.39 29.89
N VAL A 20 13.14 -6.32 28.67
CA VAL A 20 12.78 -7.22 27.55
C VAL A 20 13.19 -8.64 27.97
N VAL A 21 12.30 -9.36 28.67
CA VAL A 21 12.45 -10.81 28.82
C VAL A 21 11.94 -11.40 27.52
N VAL A 22 12.88 -11.77 26.65
CA VAL A 22 12.58 -12.50 25.42
C VAL A 22 12.30 -13.94 25.84
N ASP A 23 11.07 -14.40 25.63
CA ASP A 23 10.81 -15.83 25.66
C ASP A 23 11.39 -16.43 24.37
N GLN A 24 12.57 -17.04 24.49
CA GLN A 24 13.31 -17.60 23.35
C GLN A 24 12.57 -18.76 22.67
N THR A 25 11.54 -19.35 23.31
CA THR A 25 10.77 -20.45 22.72
C THR A 25 9.62 -19.97 21.84
N THR A 26 9.08 -18.77 22.10
CA THR A 26 7.92 -18.22 21.37
C THR A 26 8.25 -16.94 20.59
N GLY A 27 9.42 -16.34 20.81
CA GLY A 27 9.80 -15.04 20.24
C GLY A 27 8.97 -13.87 20.78
N ALA A 28 8.19 -14.09 21.84
CA ALA A 28 7.34 -13.08 22.45
C ALA A 28 8.17 -12.14 23.33
N VAL A 29 7.90 -10.84 23.20
CA VAL A 29 8.48 -9.79 24.05
C VAL A 29 7.40 -9.28 25.00
N THR A 30 7.69 -9.34 26.30
CA THR A 30 6.83 -8.71 27.31
C THR A 30 7.23 -7.26 27.48
N ILE A 31 6.27 -6.34 27.32
CA ILE A 31 6.46 -4.89 27.46
C ILE A 31 5.54 -4.39 28.56
N ARG A 32 6.07 -3.58 29.48
CA ARG A 32 5.27 -2.88 30.49
C ARG A 32 4.88 -1.50 29.97
N ALA A 33 3.63 -1.11 30.17
CA ALA A 33 3.15 0.23 29.87
C ALA A 33 2.41 0.81 31.08
N SER A 34 2.64 2.07 31.38
CA SER A 34 1.97 2.81 32.44
C SER A 34 0.89 3.72 31.86
N PHE A 35 -0.32 3.64 32.41
CA PHE A 35 -1.46 4.45 32.01
C PHE A 35 -1.99 5.22 33.23
N PRO A 36 -2.31 6.52 33.09
CA PRO A 36 -3.07 7.23 34.09
C PRO A 36 -4.43 6.53 34.31
N ASN A 37 -4.81 6.29 35.57
CA ASN A 37 -6.10 5.70 35.95
C ASN A 37 -6.86 6.54 36.99
N PRO A 38 -7.16 7.82 36.70
CA PRO A 38 -7.79 8.70 37.68
C PRO A 38 -9.22 8.28 38.05
N GLN A 39 -9.93 7.57 37.17
CA GLN A 39 -11.29 7.07 37.40
C GLN A 39 -11.36 5.61 37.87
N ALA A 40 -10.21 4.97 38.17
CA ALA A 40 -10.14 3.57 38.60
C ALA A 40 -10.84 2.57 37.64
N VAL A 41 -10.90 2.89 36.35
CA VAL A 41 -11.56 2.07 35.32
C VAL A 41 -10.73 0.84 34.96
N LEU A 42 -9.40 0.91 35.07
CA LEU A 42 -8.54 -0.27 34.92
C LEU A 42 -8.43 -1.02 36.25
N LEU A 43 -8.96 -2.25 36.28
CA LEU A 43 -8.89 -3.14 37.44
C LEU A 43 -7.74 -4.15 37.30
N PRO A 44 -7.12 -4.58 38.42
CA PRO A 44 -6.11 -5.65 38.40
C PRO A 44 -6.66 -6.94 37.78
N GLY A 45 -5.88 -7.57 36.90
CA GLY A 45 -6.25 -8.82 36.21
C GLY A 45 -7.05 -8.64 34.91
N MET A 46 -7.36 -7.40 34.49
CA MET A 46 -8.02 -7.15 33.22
C MET A 46 -7.09 -7.40 32.02
N PHE A 47 -7.59 -8.18 31.05
CA PHE A 47 -6.96 -8.30 29.74
C PHE A 47 -7.41 -7.15 28.83
N VAL A 48 -6.46 -6.35 28.37
CA VAL A 48 -6.70 -5.19 27.50
C VAL A 48 -5.85 -5.30 26.24
N LYS A 49 -6.35 -4.77 25.11
CA LYS A 49 -5.60 -4.71 23.86
C LYS A 49 -4.94 -3.34 23.74
N ALA A 50 -3.61 -3.30 23.84
CA ALA A 50 -2.84 -2.11 23.53
C ALA A 50 -2.76 -1.94 22.00
N ARG A 51 -3.10 -0.74 21.52
CA ARG A 51 -2.82 -0.31 20.15
C ARG A 51 -1.69 0.69 20.22
N PHE A 52 -0.58 0.36 19.57
CA PHE A 52 0.55 1.26 19.40
C PHE A 52 0.36 2.00 18.09
N ALA A 53 0.50 3.33 18.11
CA ALA A 53 0.70 4.07 16.88
C ALA A 53 2.14 3.81 16.45
N GLU A 54 2.32 2.83 15.56
CA GLU A 54 3.57 2.71 14.81
C GLU A 54 3.74 4.02 14.02
N ALA A 55 4.95 4.59 14.06
CA ALA A 55 5.25 5.95 13.59
C ALA A 55 4.44 6.37 12.36
N ILE A 56 3.83 7.57 12.41
CA ILE A 56 3.11 8.14 11.28
C ILE A 56 4.15 8.51 10.22
N ASP A 57 4.35 7.64 9.25
CA ASP A 57 5.14 7.95 8.07
C ASP A 57 4.33 8.88 7.17
N THR A 58 4.53 10.19 7.35
CA THR A 58 3.90 11.23 6.54
C THR A 58 4.47 11.31 5.12
N SER A 59 5.57 10.60 4.84
CA SER A 59 6.18 10.53 3.52
C SER A 59 5.70 9.37 2.66
N ALA A 60 4.84 8.50 3.21
CA ALA A 60 4.32 7.34 2.50
C ALA A 60 3.13 7.67 1.58
N PHE A 61 3.14 7.10 0.39
CA PHE A 61 2.05 7.20 -0.58
C PHE A 61 1.18 5.94 -0.58
N LEU A 62 -0.14 6.13 -0.61
CA LEU A 62 -1.09 5.03 -0.81
C LEU A 62 -1.31 4.81 -2.31
N VAL A 63 -0.85 3.66 -2.81
CA VAL A 63 -0.98 3.27 -4.21
C VAL A 63 -1.94 2.09 -4.31
N PRO A 64 -2.98 2.12 -5.18
CA PRO A 64 -3.88 0.99 -5.35
C PRO A 64 -3.12 -0.28 -5.74
N GLN A 65 -3.54 -1.43 -5.21
CA GLN A 65 -2.87 -2.71 -5.49
C GLN A 65 -2.77 -3.05 -6.99
N GLN A 66 -3.74 -2.62 -7.79
CA GLN A 66 -3.79 -2.84 -9.24
C GLN A 66 -2.72 -2.06 -10.03
N ALA A 67 -2.15 -1.01 -9.43
CA ALA A 67 -1.17 -0.15 -10.07
C ALA A 67 0.28 -0.63 -9.87
N LEU A 68 0.50 -1.55 -8.94
CA LEU A 68 1.80 -2.10 -8.60
C LEU A 68 1.99 -3.43 -9.32
N SER A 69 3.09 -3.54 -10.05
CA SER A 69 3.56 -4.77 -10.65
C SER A 69 4.84 -5.24 -9.94
N ARG A 70 5.27 -6.45 -10.24
CA ARG A 70 6.62 -6.91 -9.87
C ARG A 70 7.40 -7.24 -11.13
N ASP A 71 8.67 -6.85 -11.13
CA ASP A 71 9.61 -7.27 -12.16
C ASP A 71 10.01 -8.75 -11.95
N PRO A 72 10.69 -9.39 -12.92
CA PRO A 72 11.16 -10.76 -12.79
C PRO A 72 12.12 -10.99 -11.60
N GLN A 73 12.73 -9.93 -11.09
CA GLN A 73 13.64 -9.94 -9.94
C GLN A 73 12.89 -9.82 -8.60
N GLY A 74 11.57 -9.59 -8.64
CA GLY A 74 10.70 -9.47 -7.48
C GLY A 74 10.56 -8.05 -6.92
N ASN A 75 11.23 -7.05 -7.52
CA ASN A 75 11.11 -5.66 -7.11
C ASN A 75 9.73 -5.13 -7.48
N ALA A 76 9.17 -4.28 -6.62
CA ALA A 76 7.92 -3.61 -6.92
C ALA A 76 8.16 -2.48 -7.92
N THR A 77 7.37 -2.46 -9.00
CA THR A 77 7.40 -1.39 -10.02
C THR A 77 6.01 -0.79 -10.20
N VAL A 78 5.97 0.50 -10.52
CA VAL A 78 4.76 1.24 -10.86
C VAL A 78 4.99 2.03 -12.13
N TRP A 79 3.91 2.31 -12.84
CA TRP A 79 3.94 3.17 -14.01
C TRP A 79 3.50 4.58 -13.64
N VAL A 80 4.30 5.58 -14.00
CA VAL A 80 3.98 6.99 -13.80
C VAL A 80 3.89 7.73 -15.13
N VAL A 81 3.10 8.80 -15.15
CA VAL A 81 3.04 9.71 -16.29
C VAL A 81 4.22 10.67 -16.21
N GLY A 82 5.21 10.46 -17.07
CA GLY A 82 6.35 11.35 -17.24
C GLY A 82 6.04 12.61 -18.06
N PRO A 83 7.06 13.45 -18.29
CA PRO A 83 6.96 14.62 -19.15
C PRO A 83 6.41 14.26 -20.53
N ASN A 84 5.65 15.17 -21.13
CA ASN A 84 5.02 14.97 -22.44
C ASN A 84 4.03 13.79 -22.54
N ASN A 85 3.39 13.42 -21.42
CA ASN A 85 2.45 12.30 -21.34
C ASN A 85 3.06 10.98 -21.82
N THR A 86 4.25 10.66 -21.31
CA THR A 86 4.95 9.41 -21.60
C THR A 86 4.81 8.44 -20.43
N ALA A 87 4.75 7.14 -20.70
CA ALA A 87 4.78 6.11 -19.67
C ALA A 87 6.22 5.90 -19.20
N VAL A 88 6.46 6.07 -17.90
CA VAL A 88 7.76 5.82 -17.27
C VAL A 88 7.56 4.74 -16.21
N GLU A 89 8.30 3.65 -16.33
CA GLU A 89 8.35 2.63 -15.28
C GLU A 89 9.29 3.10 -14.17
N ARG A 90 8.87 2.88 -12.92
CA ARG A 90 9.67 3.23 -11.76
C ARG A 90 9.62 2.13 -10.71
N THR A 91 10.79 1.74 -10.25
CA THR A 91 10.93 0.85 -9.10
C THR A 91 10.61 1.63 -7.82
N VAL A 92 9.81 1.02 -6.95
CA VAL A 92 9.34 1.61 -5.69
C VAL A 92 9.56 0.66 -4.53
N THR A 93 9.65 1.21 -3.33
CA THR A 93 9.65 0.42 -2.09
C THR A 93 8.24 0.38 -1.54
N ALA A 94 7.64 -0.81 -1.52
CA ALA A 94 6.30 -1.04 -1.00
C ALA A 94 6.39 -2.01 0.19
N ASP A 95 6.35 -1.46 1.41
CA ASP A 95 6.67 -2.22 2.63
C ASP A 95 5.49 -3.04 3.15
N ARG A 96 4.27 -2.50 3.03
CA ARG A 96 3.06 -3.13 3.56
C ARG A 96 1.82 -2.76 2.77
N THR A 97 0.75 -3.52 2.98
CA THR A 97 -0.59 -3.17 2.49
C THR A 97 -1.44 -2.58 3.60
N GLN A 98 -2.31 -1.64 3.23
CA GLN A 98 -3.35 -1.09 4.07
C GLN A 98 -4.68 -1.16 3.31
N GLY A 99 -5.50 -2.16 3.62
CA GLY A 99 -6.75 -2.43 2.89
C GLY A 99 -6.48 -2.74 1.42
N ALA A 100 -7.05 -1.95 0.51
CA ALA A 100 -6.90 -2.09 -0.94
C ALA A 100 -5.67 -1.36 -1.53
N PHE A 101 -4.80 -0.80 -0.68
CA PHE A 101 -3.65 0.00 -1.08
C PHE A 101 -2.33 -0.60 -0.60
N TRP A 102 -1.27 -0.39 -1.36
CA TRP A 102 0.12 -0.52 -0.92
C TRP A 102 0.57 0.79 -0.30
N VAL A 103 1.33 0.68 0.79
CA VAL A 103 2.05 1.79 1.42
C VAL A 103 3.43 1.84 0.77
N VAL A 104 3.62 2.82 -0.09
CA VAL A 104 4.89 3.07 -0.81
C VAL A 104 5.68 4.11 -0.04
N THR A 105 6.85 3.72 0.47
CA THR A 105 7.73 4.57 1.29
C THR A 105 8.84 5.22 0.48
N SER A 106 9.15 4.70 -0.71
CA SER A 106 10.20 5.27 -1.57
C SER A 106 9.92 5.08 -3.06
N GLY A 107 10.55 5.92 -3.89
CA GLY A 107 10.47 5.83 -5.35
C GLY A 107 9.31 6.59 -5.98
N LEU A 108 8.50 7.33 -5.22
CA LEU A 108 7.47 8.23 -5.74
C LEU A 108 7.66 9.64 -5.19
N ALA A 109 7.39 10.65 -6.03
CA ALA A 109 7.38 12.04 -5.62
C ALA A 109 5.95 12.59 -5.51
N ALA A 110 5.77 13.58 -4.64
CA ALA A 110 4.49 14.26 -4.51
C ALA A 110 4.05 14.90 -5.83
N GLY A 111 2.79 14.72 -6.20
CA GLY A 111 2.22 15.26 -7.44
C GLY A 111 2.40 14.38 -8.69
N GLU A 112 3.10 13.25 -8.57
CA GLU A 112 3.19 12.29 -9.67
C GLU A 112 1.86 11.56 -9.91
N LYS A 113 1.58 11.29 -11.19
CA LYS A 113 0.36 10.58 -11.61
C LYS A 113 0.70 9.11 -11.85
N VAL A 114 0.24 8.24 -10.97
CA VAL A 114 0.39 6.79 -11.11
C VAL A 114 -0.70 6.24 -12.04
N ILE A 115 -0.32 5.33 -12.93
CA ILE A 115 -1.21 4.66 -13.87
C ILE A 115 -1.74 3.38 -13.21
N THR A 116 -3.05 3.29 -13.04
CA THR A 116 -3.70 2.20 -12.28
C THR A 116 -4.28 1.10 -13.17
N GLN A 117 -4.46 1.36 -14.46
CA GLN A 117 -5.05 0.43 -15.42
C GLN A 117 -4.36 0.53 -16.80
N GLY A 118 -4.42 -0.56 -17.57
CA GLY A 118 -3.83 -0.61 -18.91
C GLY A 118 -2.31 -0.77 -18.93
N THR A 119 -1.69 -1.11 -17.80
CA THR A 119 -0.24 -1.27 -17.63
C THR A 119 0.36 -2.44 -18.41
N ALA A 120 -0.44 -3.48 -18.72
CA ALA A 120 0.02 -4.69 -19.40
C ALA A 120 0.60 -4.46 -20.82
N ASN A 121 0.18 -3.39 -21.50
CA ASN A 121 0.64 -3.06 -22.85
C ASN A 121 1.56 -1.82 -22.87
N LEU A 122 1.95 -1.30 -21.70
CA LEU A 122 2.84 -0.14 -21.63
C LEU A 122 4.28 -0.56 -21.87
N THR A 123 5.01 0.28 -22.59
CA THR A 123 6.46 0.21 -22.72
C THR A 123 7.08 1.53 -22.27
N PRO A 124 8.32 1.53 -21.75
CA PRO A 124 8.99 2.76 -21.34
C PRO A 124 9.09 3.75 -22.50
N GLY A 125 8.68 5.00 -22.25
CA GLY A 125 8.68 6.08 -23.25
C GLY A 125 7.46 6.10 -24.18
N MET A 126 6.52 5.16 -24.03
CA MET A 126 5.31 5.15 -24.86
C MET A 126 4.44 6.38 -24.57
N LYS A 127 4.00 7.08 -25.63
CA LYS A 127 3.03 8.17 -25.48
C LYS A 127 1.68 7.60 -25.05
N ILE A 128 1.13 8.17 -23.98
CA ILE A 128 -0.15 7.79 -23.39
C ILE A 128 -1.08 8.99 -23.33
N LYS A 129 -2.38 8.72 -23.17
CA LYS A 129 -3.38 9.74 -22.88
C LYS A 129 -3.96 9.46 -21.48
N PRO A 130 -3.44 10.12 -20.42
CA PRO A 130 -3.91 9.89 -19.06
C PRO A 130 -5.38 10.31 -18.91
N VAL A 131 -6.20 9.45 -18.30
CA VAL A 131 -7.57 9.77 -17.92
C VAL A 131 -7.66 9.70 -16.39
N PRO A 132 -8.09 10.77 -15.70
CA PRO A 132 -8.25 10.75 -14.24
C PRO A 132 -9.21 9.65 -13.80
N GLN A 133 -8.85 8.90 -12.76
CA GLN A 133 -9.66 7.80 -12.23
C GLN A 133 -11.02 8.26 -11.65
N THR A 134 -11.24 9.57 -11.48
CA THR A 134 -12.54 10.14 -11.06
C THR A 134 -13.61 10.05 -12.15
N ALA A 135 -13.21 9.87 -13.42
CA ALA A 135 -14.17 9.66 -14.50
C ALA A 135 -14.58 8.18 -14.55
N PRO A 136 -15.89 7.85 -14.54
CA PRO A 136 -16.35 6.48 -14.69
C PRO A 136 -15.85 5.91 -16.03
N GLN A 137 -14.89 4.99 -15.97
CA GLN A 137 -14.34 4.35 -17.15
C GLN A 137 -15.24 3.18 -17.56
N ARG A 138 -16.01 3.40 -18.63
CA ARG A 138 -16.73 2.32 -19.31
C ARG A 138 -15.71 1.49 -20.06
N ILE A 139 -15.55 0.22 -19.69
CA ILE A 139 -14.72 -0.74 -20.43
C ILE A 139 -15.27 -0.79 -21.86
N GLN A 140 -14.54 -0.22 -22.83
CA GLN A 140 -14.87 -0.34 -24.24
C GLN A 140 -14.06 -1.48 -24.83
N ALA A 141 -14.74 -2.36 -25.57
CA ALA A 141 -14.10 -3.42 -26.32
C ALA A 141 -13.12 -2.84 -27.35
N PRO A 142 -12.01 -3.55 -27.68
CA PRO A 142 -11.06 -3.09 -28.67
C PRO A 142 -11.73 -2.75 -30.00
N PRO A 143 -11.29 -1.71 -30.72
CA PRO A 143 -11.80 -1.39 -32.04
C PRO A 143 -11.66 -2.58 -33.01
N PRO A 144 -12.66 -2.86 -33.86
CA PRO A 144 -12.70 -4.02 -34.76
C PRO A 144 -11.49 -4.17 -35.69
N ASP A 145 -10.73 -3.09 -35.93
CA ASP A 145 -9.60 -3.07 -36.86
C ASP A 145 -8.37 -3.87 -36.40
N VAL A 146 -8.27 -4.21 -35.11
CA VAL A 146 -7.15 -5.02 -34.60
C VAL A 146 -7.33 -6.51 -34.92
N LEU A 147 -8.58 -7.00 -35.03
CA LEU A 147 -8.88 -8.39 -35.37
C LEU A 147 -8.53 -8.73 -36.84
N LYS A 148 -8.57 -7.74 -37.74
CA LYS A 148 -8.32 -7.96 -39.18
C LYS A 148 -6.82 -8.09 -39.52
N LYS A 149 -5.92 -7.60 -38.67
CA LYS A 149 -4.47 -7.73 -38.86
C LYS A 149 -3.89 -9.05 -38.32
N MET A 150 -4.59 -9.76 -37.43
CA MET A 150 -4.09 -11.04 -36.87
C MET A 150 -4.44 -12.26 -37.73
N SER A 151 -5.44 -12.18 -38.63
CA SER A 151 -5.82 -13.30 -39.50
C SER A 151 -5.02 -13.42 -40.80
N ALA A 152 -4.19 -12.43 -41.14
CA ALA A 152 -3.47 -12.39 -42.42
C ALA A 152 -2.09 -13.07 -42.42
N GLN A 153 -1.53 -13.46 -41.26
CA GLN A 153 -0.15 -13.96 -41.15
C GLN A 153 -0.01 -15.49 -41.04
N ARG A 154 -1.07 -16.28 -41.26
CA ARG A 154 -1.02 -17.77 -41.16
C ARG A 154 -1.23 -18.53 -42.48
N ARG A 155 -0.97 -17.89 -43.63
CA ARG A 155 -0.98 -18.56 -44.96
C ARG A 155 0.13 -18.06 -45.89
N SER A 156 1.39 -18.30 -45.54
CA SER A 156 2.48 -18.44 -46.52
C SER A 156 3.72 -19.02 -45.85
N GLY A 157 4.11 -20.23 -46.25
CA GLY A 157 5.29 -20.94 -45.76
C GLY A 157 4.98 -22.39 -45.49
#